data_AF-A0A7V1FTF7-F1
#
_entry.id   AF-A0A7V1FTF7-F1
#
_cell.length_a   1.000
_cell.length_b   1.000
_cell.length_c   1.000
_cell.angle_alpha   90.00
_cell.angle_beta   90.00
_cell.angle_gamma   90.00
#
_symmetry.space_group_name_H-M   'P 1'
#
loop_
_entity.id
_entity.type
_entity.pdbx_description
1 polymer ?
#
loop_
_entity_poly.entity_id
_entity_poly.type
_entity_poly.pdbx_seq_one_letter_code
_entity_poly.pdbx_strand_id
1 'polypeptide(L)' 'QPEEVKRIVGRLNQDETTERMETIFRTGDLIKIVDGPFNNFNATVEEVYEDKMKLKVMVSIFGRKTPVEIDFVQAELEQ' A
#
# COMPACT_ATOMS: atom_id res chain seq x y z
N GLN A 1 -32.80 36.79 -3.21
CA GLN A 1 -32.21 36.11 -4.39
C GLN A 1 -31.00 35.33 -3.94
N PRO A 2 -30.76 34.16 -4.55
CA PRO A 2 -29.93 33.09 -4.03
C PRO A 2 -28.55 33.06 -4.73
N GLU A 3 -27.76 32.05 -4.35
CA GLU A 3 -26.62 31.49 -5.11
C GLU A 3 -25.24 32.14 -4.92
N GLU A 4 -24.23 31.26 -4.95
CA GLU A 4 -22.79 31.48 -4.81
C GLU A 4 -22.32 31.65 -3.35
N VAL A 5 -21.67 30.68 -2.70
CA VAL A 5 -20.48 29.96 -3.19
C VAL A 5 -20.44 28.53 -2.65
N LYS A 6 -21.11 27.64 -3.39
CA LYS A 6 -20.95 26.19 -3.31
C LYS A 6 -19.64 25.80 -4.02
N ARG A 7 -18.47 26.02 -3.41
CA ARG A 7 -17.19 25.63 -4.06
C ARG A 7 -15.93 25.54 -3.18
N ILE A 8 -16.04 24.97 -1.98
CA ILE A 8 -14.87 24.32 -1.36
C ILE A 8 -15.27 22.88 -1.03
N VAL A 9 -15.60 22.17 -2.11
CA VAL A 9 -15.66 20.71 -2.16
C VAL A 9 -14.32 20.26 -2.73
N GLY A 10 -13.65 19.38 -2.01
CA GLY A 10 -12.66 18.46 -2.58
C GLY A 10 -11.21 18.88 -2.42
N ARG A 11 -10.55 18.24 -1.43
CA ARG A 11 -9.12 17.91 -1.29
C ARG A 11 -8.82 17.94 0.23
N LEU A 12 -8.51 16.85 0.93
CA LEU A 12 -8.01 15.55 0.54
C LEU A 12 -8.57 14.51 1.49
N ASN A 13 -9.26 13.50 0.95
CA ASN A 13 -9.41 12.21 1.60
C ASN A 13 -8.01 11.59 1.65
N GLN A 14 -7.26 11.82 2.72
CA GLN A 14 -5.96 11.17 2.94
C GLN A 14 -5.90 10.50 4.33
N ASP A 15 -7.06 10.11 4.87
CA ASP A 15 -7.14 9.44 6.18
C ASP A 15 -8.15 8.28 6.19
N GLU A 16 -8.61 7.81 5.03
CA GLU A 16 -9.49 6.62 4.93
C GLU A 16 -8.73 5.31 4.63
N THR A 17 -7.41 5.34 4.53
CA THR A 17 -6.60 4.11 4.28
C THR A 17 -6.23 3.39 5.58
N THR A 18 -6.46 4.02 6.74
CA THR A 18 -6.09 3.46 8.05
C THR A 18 -7.12 2.46 8.59
N GLU A 19 -8.40 2.61 8.24
CA GLU A 19 -9.50 1.82 8.83
C GLU A 19 -9.72 0.43 8.20
N ARG A 20 -8.97 0.07 7.15
CA ARG A 20 -9.11 -1.25 6.49
C ARG A 20 -7.92 -2.18 6.66
N MET A 21 -6.91 -1.79 7.44
CA MET A 21 -5.63 -2.52 7.54
C MET A 21 -5.72 -3.91 8.19
N GLU A 22 -6.84 -4.28 8.82
CA GLU A 22 -6.88 -5.50 9.64
C GLU A 22 -6.69 -6.81 8.86
N THR A 23 -6.96 -6.91 7.54
CA THR A 23 -6.59 -8.12 6.77
C THR A 23 -6.64 -7.94 5.23
N ILE A 24 -5.96 -6.94 4.65
CA ILE A 24 -6.04 -6.71 3.18
C ILE A 24 -5.10 -7.59 2.36
N PHE A 25 -3.93 -7.92 2.90
CA PHE A 25 -2.87 -8.58 2.15
C PHE A 25 -2.92 -10.09 2.33
N ARG A 26 -2.79 -10.82 1.22
CA ARG A 26 -2.72 -12.28 1.18
C ARG A 26 -1.49 -12.71 0.41
N THR A 27 -0.96 -13.88 0.72
CA THR A 27 0.12 -14.50 -0.05
C THR A 27 -0.30 -14.65 -1.51
N GLY A 28 0.53 -14.14 -2.42
CA GLY A 28 0.27 -14.10 -3.86
C GLY A 28 -0.28 -12.76 -4.36
N ASP A 29 -0.69 -11.84 -3.48
CA ASP A 29 -1.17 -10.53 -3.90
C ASP A 29 -0.05 -9.70 -4.52
N LEU A 30 -0.40 -8.98 -5.59
CA LEU A 30 0.46 -7.95 -6.17
C LEU A 30 0.25 -6.66 -5.38
N ILE A 31 1.36 -6.12 -4.88
CA ILE A 31 1.39 -4.88 -4.14
C ILE A 31 2.40 -3.93 -4.78
N LYS A 32 2.19 -2.65 -4.55
CA LYS A 32 3.15 -1.61 -4.83
C LYS A 32 3.68 -1.06 -3.52
N ILE A 33 4.99 -0.92 -3.45
CA ILE A 33 5.64 -0.31 -2.30
C ILE A 33 5.56 1.21 -2.47
N VAL A 34 4.99 1.90 -1.49
CA VAL A 34 4.72 3.35 -1.53
C VAL A 34 5.67 4.17 -0.65
N ASP A 35 6.52 3.51 0.13
CA ASP A 35 7.45 4.14 1.05
C ASP A 35 8.78 3.37 1.19
N GLY A 36 9.83 4.04 1.68
CA GLY A 36 11.14 3.44 1.92
C GLY A 36 12.04 3.32 0.67
N PRO A 37 13.16 2.59 0.76
CA PRO A 37 14.16 2.50 -0.32
C PRO A 37 13.67 1.75 -1.56
N PHE A 38 12.55 1.04 -1.45
CA PHE A 38 11.90 0.30 -2.51
C PHE A 38 10.59 0.97 -2.97
N ASN A 39 10.39 2.26 -2.66
CA ASN A 39 9.24 3.01 -3.14
C ASN A 39 9.14 2.94 -4.69
N ASN A 40 7.90 2.88 -5.20
CA ASN A 40 7.53 2.73 -6.60
C ASN A 40 7.92 1.39 -7.24
N PHE A 41 8.39 0.41 -6.47
CA PHE A 41 8.57 -0.95 -6.97
C PHE A 41 7.33 -1.81 -6.73
N ASN A 42 7.09 -2.71 -7.69
CA ASN A 42 6.06 -3.73 -7.58
C ASN A 42 6.65 -4.97 -6.93
N ALA A 43 5.87 -5.58 -6.06
CA ALA A 43 6.25 -6.78 -5.33
C ALA A 43 5.07 -7.74 -5.21
N THR A 44 5.39 -9.00 -4.97
CA THR A 44 4.38 -10.03 -4.68
C THR A 44 4.48 -10.42 -3.22
N VAL A 45 3.38 -10.46 -2.49
CA VAL A 45 3.35 -10.92 -1.09
C VAL A 45 3.70 -12.40 -1.05
N GLU A 46 4.76 -12.77 -0.35
CA GLU A 46 5.16 -14.17 -0.13
C GLU A 46 4.62 -14.68 1.21
N GLU A 47 4.69 -13.86 2.25
CA GLU A 47 4.28 -14.21 3.60
C GLU A 47 3.77 -12.97 4.34
N VAL A 48 2.75 -13.17 5.18
CA VAL A 48 2.14 -12.11 5.99
C VAL A 48 2.42 -12.43 7.46
N TYR A 49 3.11 -11.53 8.15
CA TYR A 49 3.37 -11.63 9.59
C TYR A 49 2.44 -10.67 10.35
N GLU A 50 1.19 -11.09 10.55
CA GLU A 50 0.15 -10.30 11.21
C GLU A 50 0.56 -9.89 12.64
N ASP A 51 1.15 -10.81 13.42
CA ASP A 51 1.63 -10.54 14.79
C ASP A 51 2.66 -9.41 14.86
N LYS A 52 3.41 -9.20 13.78
CA LYS A 52 4.50 -8.21 13.69
C LYS A 52 4.12 -7.01 12.83
N MET A 53 2.94 -7.02 12.20
CA MET A 53 2.53 -6.06 11.18
C MET A 53 3.59 -5.88 10.07
N LYS A 54 4.18 -7.00 9.63
CA LYS A 54 5.19 -7.05 8.55
C LYS A 54 4.79 -7.96 7.40
N LEU A 55 5.15 -7.57 6.18
CA LEU A 55 4.98 -8.35 4.98
C LEU A 55 6.34 -8.77 4.45
N LYS A 56 6.49 -10.06 4.15
CA LYS A 56 7.59 -10.54 3.33
C LYS A 56 7.13 -10.52 1.89
N VAL A 57 7.79 -9.71 1.09
CA VAL A 57 7.41 -9.48 -0.31
C VAL A 57 8.59 -9.77 -1.23
N MET A 58 8.29 -10.23 -2.44
CA MET A 58 9.27 -10.50 -3.47
C MET A 58 9.30 -9.35 -4.45
N VAL A 59 10.33 -8.50 -4.38
CA VAL A 59 10.51 -7.39 -5.32
C VAL A 59 11.23 -7.91 -6.56
N SER A 60 10.77 -7.50 -7.74
CA SER A 60 11.48 -7.78 -8.99
C SER A 60 12.30 -6.56 -9.40
N ILE A 61 13.62 -6.62 -9.21
CA ILE A 61 14.54 -5.52 -9.56
C ILE A 61 15.52 -6.05 -10.60
N PHE A 62 15.56 -5.43 -11.79
CA PHE A 62 16.44 -5.83 -12.91
C PHE A 62 16.32 -7.32 -13.29
N GLY A 63 15.12 -7.88 -13.22
CA GLY A 63 14.88 -9.30 -13.52
C GLY A 63 15.37 -10.26 -12.44
N ARG A 64 15.79 -9.76 -11.28
CA ARG A 64 16.14 -10.55 -10.10
C ARG A 64 15.03 -10.43 -9.06
N LYS A 65 14.59 -11.59 -8.58
CA LYS A 65 13.65 -11.68 -7.45
C LYS A 65 14.43 -11.53 -6.16
N THR A 66 14.14 -10.49 -5.39
CA THR A 66 14.79 -10.23 -4.10
C THR A 66 13.72 -10.18 -3.02
N PRO A 67 13.76 -11.08 -2.02
CA PRO A 67 12.84 -11.04 -0.90
C PRO A 67 13.22 -9.87 0.02
N VAL A 68 12.24 -9.07 0.41
CA VAL A 68 12.40 -7.97 1.36
C VAL A 68 11.26 -8.01 2.37
N GLU A 69 11.50 -7.46 3.55
CA GLU A 69 10.48 -7.29 4.58
C GLU A 69 10.12 -5.81 4.67
N ILE A 70 8.83 -5.51 4.63
CA ILE A 70 8.28 -4.15 4.73
C ILE A 70 7.14 -4.12 5.75
N ASP A 71 6.81 -2.95 6.26
CA ASP A 71 5.64 -2.78 7.12
C ASP A 71 4.36 -2.66 6.28
N PHE A 72 3.20 -3.01 6.85
CA PHE A 72 1.91 -2.98 6.14
C PHE A 72 1.59 -1.60 5.57
N VAL A 73 2.00 -0.54 6.27
CA VAL A 73 1.79 0.86 5.88
C VAL A 73 2.60 1.27 4.65
N GLN A 74 3.64 0.52 4.31
CA GLN A 74 4.52 0.78 3.16
C GLN A 74 4.03 0.07 1.89
N ALA A 75 2.98 -0.74 1.98
CA ALA A 75 2.40 -1.49 0.88
C ALA A 75 1.01 -0.96 0.52
N GLU A 76 0.71 -0.93 -0.78
CA GLU A 76 -0.61 -0.67 -1.33
C GLU A 76 -0.97 -1.80 -2.31
N LEU A 77 -2.20 -2.31 -2.25
CA LEU A 77 -2.65 -3.33 -3.21
C LEU A 77 -2.67 -2.76 -4.63
N GLU A 78 -2.03 -3.47 -5.56
CA GLU A 78 -2.07 -3.13 -6.98
C GLU A 78 -3.34 -3.76 -7.57
N GLN A 79 -4.39 -2.95 -7.78
CA GLN A 79 -5.65 -3.36 -8.45
C GLN A 79 -5.51 -3.46 -9.96
#